data_AF-A0A954FHE7-F1
#
_entry.id   AF-A0A954FHE7-F1
#
_cell.length_a   1.000
_cell.length_b   1.000
_cell.length_c   1.000
_cell.angle_alpha   90.00
_cell.angle_beta   90.00
_cell.angle_gamma   90.00
#
_symmetry.space_group_name_H-M   'P 1'
#
loop_
_entity.id
_entity.type
_entity.pdbx_description
1 polymer ?
#
loop_
_entity_poly.entity_id
_entity_poly.type
_entity_poly.pdbx_seq_one_letter_code
_entity_poly.pdbx_strand_id
1 'polypeptide(L)'
;MANLRCVAPWMVCSIVLLFAGSGCETLPEWDSESMATTHKAEKRVSRAEDYRMRFQTKRDPKALNWILKNRLYSGMSRSSVEKEIGEEGELQESSKWLKATGGTFRTTDDAYRWGPDESGRSVYLIFRDDVLVNFDPKDFNLD
;
A
#
# COMPACT_ATOMS: atom_id res chain seq x y z
N MET A 1 30.60 60.52 -30.93
CA MET A 1 31.67 59.61 -31.39
C MET A 1 31.13 58.20 -31.19
N ALA A 2 30.46 57.60 -32.19
CA ALA A 2 31.05 56.74 -33.25
C ALA A 2 31.59 55.41 -32.66
N ASN A 3 31.27 54.16 -33.02
CA ASN A 3 30.45 53.46 -34.04
C ASN A 3 30.24 52.03 -33.46
N LEU A 4 29.08 51.36 -33.46
CA LEU A 4 28.42 50.53 -34.50
C LEU A 4 29.24 49.40 -35.20
N ARG A 5 28.64 48.18 -35.20
CA ARG A 5 28.81 46.97 -36.08
C ARG A 5 29.83 45.91 -35.60
N CYS A 6 29.65 44.58 -35.70
CA CYS A 6 28.93 43.65 -36.60
C CYS A 6 28.41 42.44 -35.75
N VAL A 7 27.22 41.84 -35.87
CA VAL A 7 26.56 41.08 -36.97
C VAL A 7 27.43 39.99 -37.61
N ALA A 8 27.18 38.71 -37.27
CA ALA A 8 26.97 37.63 -38.26
C ALA A 8 26.58 36.29 -37.58
N PRO A 9 25.41 35.73 -37.93
CA PRO A 9 24.93 34.42 -37.51
C PRO A 9 25.09 33.40 -38.67
N TRP A 10 26.01 32.44 -38.58
CA TRP A 10 26.09 31.26 -39.46
C TRP A 10 26.52 30.10 -38.54
N MET A 11 25.90 28.92 -38.53
CA MET A 11 25.66 28.06 -39.68
C MET A 11 24.68 26.96 -39.27
N VAL A 12 23.59 26.84 -40.02
CA VAL A 12 22.68 25.70 -40.01
C VAL A 12 23.41 24.52 -40.66
N CYS A 13 23.58 23.41 -39.95
CA CYS A 13 23.92 22.12 -40.55
C CYS A 13 22.89 21.08 -40.11
N SER A 14 21.76 21.10 -40.83
CA SER A 14 20.79 20.01 -40.85
C SER A 14 21.47 18.75 -41.42
N ILE A 15 21.78 17.78 -40.56
CA ILE A 15 22.13 16.43 -41.02
C ILE A 15 20.85 15.60 -40.98
N VAL A 16 20.17 15.58 -42.13
CA VAL A 16 19.20 14.53 -42.45
C VAL A 16 19.99 13.35 -42.97
N LEU A 17 20.09 12.29 -42.16
CA LEU A 17 20.51 10.97 -42.62
C LEU A 17 19.33 10.02 -42.48
N LEU A 18 18.62 9.86 -43.60
CA LEU A 18 17.82 8.68 -43.90
C LEU A 18 18.76 7.48 -43.99
N PHE A 19 18.56 6.48 -43.13
CA PHE A 19 18.82 5.09 -43.51
C PHE A 19 17.76 4.20 -42.87
N ALA A 20 16.87 3.72 -43.72
CA ALA A 20 16.00 2.60 -43.45
C ALA A 20 16.86 1.35 -43.23
N GLY A 21 16.68 0.72 -42.07
CA GLY A 21 17.15 -0.62 -41.76
C GLY A 21 15.96 -1.40 -41.23
N SER A 22 15.48 -2.34 -42.04
CA SER A 22 14.46 -3.33 -41.74
C SER A 22 14.87 -4.23 -40.57
N GLY A 23 13.95 -4.49 -39.64
CA GLY A 23 14.11 -5.57 -38.67
C GLY A 23 13.23 -5.42 -37.42
N CYS A 24 11.97 -5.83 -37.51
CA CYS A 24 11.33 -6.59 -36.43
C CYS A 24 10.14 -7.34 -37.03
N GLU A 25 10.47 -8.46 -37.63
CA GLU A 25 9.54 -9.52 -37.95
C GLU A 25 9.07 -10.13 -36.62
N THR A 26 7.77 -10.40 -36.51
CA THR A 26 7.09 -11.04 -35.38
C THR A 26 6.98 -10.19 -34.11
N LEU A 27 5.90 -9.40 -34.04
CA LEU A 27 5.25 -9.14 -32.76
C LEU A 27 4.85 -10.51 -32.18
N PRO A 28 5.31 -10.92 -30.98
CA PRO A 28 4.61 -11.98 -30.28
C PRO A 28 3.21 -11.45 -30.01
N GLU A 29 2.20 -12.18 -30.48
CA GLU A 29 0.83 -12.04 -30.05
C GLU A 29 0.84 -12.18 -28.52
N TRP A 30 0.87 -11.04 -27.82
CA TRP A 30 0.85 -11.03 -26.38
C TRP A 30 -0.53 -11.54 -25.96
N ASP A 31 -0.53 -12.78 -25.46
CA ASP A 31 -1.67 -13.38 -24.76
C ASP A 31 -2.23 -12.37 -23.76
N SER A 32 -3.44 -11.91 -24.07
CA SER A 32 -4.14 -10.81 -23.41
C SER A 32 -4.49 -11.14 -21.94
N GLU A 33 -4.28 -12.39 -21.53
CA GLU A 33 -4.45 -12.88 -20.17
C GLU A 33 -3.38 -12.36 -19.21
N SER A 34 -2.14 -12.14 -19.70
CA SER A 34 -1.03 -11.67 -18.86
C SER A 34 -1.20 -10.19 -18.47
N MET A 35 -1.62 -9.32 -19.40
CA MET A 35 -1.89 -7.90 -19.11
C MET A 35 -3.11 -7.70 -18.20
N ALA A 36 -4.15 -8.52 -18.36
CA ALA A 36 -5.34 -8.45 -17.52
C ALA A 36 -5.03 -8.75 -16.04
N THR A 37 -4.04 -9.63 -15.78
CA THR A 37 -3.61 -9.97 -14.43
C THR A 37 -2.80 -8.85 -13.79
N THR A 38 -1.88 -8.25 -14.55
CA THR A 38 -1.06 -7.11 -14.09
C THR A 38 -1.93 -5.90 -13.75
N HIS A 39 -2.86 -5.52 -14.62
CA HIS A 39 -3.77 -4.40 -14.35
C HIS A 39 -4.68 -4.63 -13.13
N LYS A 40 -5.13 -5.87 -12.89
CA LYS A 40 -5.91 -6.21 -11.69
C LYS A 40 -5.07 -6.09 -10.43
N ALA A 41 -3.81 -6.54 -10.46
CA ALA A 41 -2.90 -6.41 -9.33
C ALA A 41 -2.57 -4.94 -9.03
N GLU A 42 -2.22 -4.15 -10.05
CA GLU A 42 -1.99 -2.70 -9.94
C GLU A 42 -3.19 -1.98 -9.34
N LYS A 43 -4.40 -2.27 -9.83
CA LYS A 43 -5.63 -1.68 -9.29
C LYS A 43 -5.88 -2.05 -7.82
N ARG A 44 -5.52 -3.27 -7.40
CA ARG A 44 -5.64 -3.69 -5.99
C ARG A 44 -4.61 -3.01 -5.08
N VAL A 45 -3.40 -2.79 -5.58
CA VAL A 45 -2.33 -2.08 -4.85
C VAL A 45 -2.69 -0.60 -4.70
N SER A 46 -3.03 0.07 -5.81
CA SER A 46 -3.46 1.47 -5.81
C SER A 46 -4.65 1.71 -4.88
N ARG A 47 -5.65 0.82 -4.91
CA ARG A 47 -6.80 0.92 -4.00
C ARG A 47 -6.40 0.78 -2.53
N ALA A 48 -5.43 -0.09 -2.20
CA ALA A 48 -4.97 -0.23 -0.82
C ALA A 48 -4.21 1.02 -0.33
N GLU A 49 -3.45 1.66 -1.20
CA GLU A 49 -2.76 2.93 -0.90
C GLU A 49 -3.74 4.05 -0.59
N ASP A 50 -4.83 4.17 -1.35
CA ASP A 50 -5.88 5.18 -1.09
C ASP A 50 -6.49 5.04 0.30
N TYR A 51 -6.77 3.80 0.73
CA TYR A 51 -7.32 3.56 2.07
C TYR A 51 -6.29 3.80 3.17
N ARG A 52 -5.02 3.40 2.97
CA ARG A 52 -3.94 3.73 3.92
C ARG A 52 -3.84 5.24 4.11
N MET A 53 -3.81 6.00 3.02
CA MET A 53 -3.72 7.46 3.05
C MET A 53 -4.92 8.08 3.79
N ARG A 54 -6.14 7.62 3.51
CA ARG A 54 -7.35 8.10 4.21
C ARG A 54 -7.31 7.83 5.71
N PHE A 55 -6.86 6.64 6.11
CA PHE A 55 -6.74 6.32 7.52
C PHE A 55 -5.66 7.16 8.21
N GLN A 56 -4.48 7.29 7.61
CA GLN A 56 -3.38 8.07 8.20
C GLN A 56 -3.68 9.57 8.31
N THR A 57 -4.34 10.15 7.30
CA THR A 57 -4.56 11.60 7.23
C THR A 57 -5.85 12.05 7.89
N LYS A 58 -6.94 11.30 7.71
CA LYS A 58 -8.28 11.66 8.20
C LYS A 58 -8.75 10.80 9.36
N ARG A 59 -7.99 9.76 9.73
CA ARG A 59 -8.41 8.77 10.72
C ARG A 59 -9.76 8.14 10.37
N ASP A 60 -9.97 7.90 9.07
CA ASP A 60 -11.23 7.40 8.52
C ASP A 60 -11.50 5.94 8.96
N PRO A 61 -12.60 5.69 9.71
CA PRO A 61 -12.94 4.36 10.23
C PRO A 61 -13.22 3.34 9.13
N LYS A 62 -13.83 3.78 8.01
CA LYS A 62 -14.16 2.89 6.90
C LYS A 62 -12.91 2.45 6.17
N ALA A 63 -11.90 3.33 6.13
CA ALA A 63 -10.62 3.00 5.54
C ALA A 63 -9.88 1.94 6.35
N LEU A 64 -9.81 2.07 7.68
CA LEU A 64 -9.23 1.05 8.55
C LEU A 64 -9.95 -0.29 8.40
N ASN A 65 -11.28 -0.31 8.51
CA ASN A 65 -12.07 -1.53 8.36
C ASN A 65 -11.86 -2.20 6.98
N TRP A 66 -11.76 -1.41 5.92
CA TRP A 66 -11.49 -1.96 4.59
C TRP A 66 -10.11 -2.64 4.55
N ILE A 67 -9.08 -2.03 5.13
CA ILE A 67 -7.72 -2.61 5.21
C ILE A 67 -7.77 -3.92 5.99
N LEU A 68 -8.34 -3.91 7.21
CA LEU A 68 -8.47 -5.11 8.06
C LEU A 68 -9.14 -6.25 7.30
N LYS A 69 -10.23 -5.98 6.58
CA LYS A 69 -10.97 -6.99 5.83
C LYS A 69 -10.24 -7.52 4.59
N ASN A 70 -9.57 -6.66 3.84
CA ASN A 70 -9.11 -6.99 2.47
C ASN A 70 -7.60 -7.28 2.38
N ARG A 71 -6.83 -6.86 3.39
CA ARG A 71 -5.38 -6.89 3.37
C ARG A 71 -4.80 -7.75 4.48
N LEU A 72 -5.49 -7.92 5.59
CA LEU A 72 -5.00 -8.71 6.72
C LEU A 72 -5.61 -10.11 6.71
N TYR A 73 -4.86 -11.07 7.25
CA TYR A 73 -5.33 -12.42 7.51
C TYR A 73 -4.53 -13.02 8.69
N SER A 74 -5.13 -13.96 9.42
CA SER A 74 -4.43 -14.68 10.50
C SER A 74 -3.21 -15.41 9.94
N GLY A 75 -2.05 -15.26 10.59
CA GLY A 75 -0.78 -15.81 10.11
C GLY A 75 0.19 -14.75 9.56
N MET A 76 -0.25 -13.49 9.38
CA MET A 76 0.65 -12.40 9.00
C MET A 76 1.64 -12.04 10.11
N SER A 77 2.87 -11.68 9.74
CA SER A 77 3.81 -11.08 10.70
C SER A 77 3.33 -9.68 11.11
N ARG A 78 3.74 -9.23 12.30
CA ARG A 78 3.46 -7.85 12.75
C ARG A 78 3.97 -6.82 11.74
N SER A 79 5.19 -6.98 11.25
CA SER A 79 5.78 -6.10 10.23
C SER A 79 4.95 -6.05 8.93
N SER A 80 4.33 -7.16 8.54
CA SER A 80 3.43 -7.20 7.37
C SER A 80 2.15 -6.44 7.65
N VAL A 81 1.58 -6.60 8.85
CA VAL A 81 0.39 -5.86 9.29
C VAL A 81 0.67 -4.35 9.33
N GLU A 82 1.76 -3.93 9.94
CA GLU A 82 2.19 -2.52 10.01
C GLU A 82 2.38 -1.92 8.62
N LYS A 83 2.95 -2.68 7.69
CA LYS A 83 3.08 -2.27 6.28
C LYS A 83 1.73 -2.11 5.58
N GLU A 84 0.79 -3.02 5.81
CA GLU A 84 -0.54 -2.99 5.19
C GLU A 84 -1.43 -1.87 5.75
N ILE A 85 -1.31 -1.56 7.04
CA ILE A 85 -1.99 -0.42 7.67
C ILE A 85 -1.27 0.90 7.36
N GLY A 86 0.06 0.85 7.21
CA GLY A 86 0.93 1.98 6.95
C GLY A 86 1.38 2.72 8.22
N GLU A 87 1.11 2.20 9.41
CA GLU A 87 1.61 2.76 10.67
C GLU A 87 1.95 1.64 11.66
N GLU A 88 2.90 1.93 12.55
CA GLU A 88 3.31 1.02 13.61
C GLU A 88 2.19 0.88 14.65
N GLY A 89 2.03 -0.33 15.18
CA GLY A 89 1.10 -0.59 16.28
C GLY A 89 1.71 -0.18 17.61
N GLU A 90 0.88 0.34 18.51
CA GLU A 90 1.29 0.67 19.88
C GLU A 90 1.17 -0.60 20.77
N LEU A 91 2.29 -1.09 21.32
CA LEU A 91 2.31 -2.22 22.23
C LEU A 91 1.50 -1.92 23.50
N GLN A 92 0.59 -2.82 23.85
CA GLN A 92 -0.25 -2.72 25.04
C GLN A 92 0.26 -3.69 26.12
N GLU A 93 1.25 -3.24 26.91
CA GLU A 93 1.89 -4.02 27.98
C GLU A 93 0.87 -4.50 29.04
N SER A 94 -0.20 -3.72 29.25
CA SER A 94 -1.26 -3.99 30.22
C SER A 94 -2.51 -4.59 29.58
N SER A 95 -2.34 -5.67 28.81
CA SER A 95 -3.44 -6.45 28.21
C SER A 95 -4.33 -7.19 29.22
N LYS A 96 -4.34 -6.80 30.51
CA LYS A 96 -5.18 -7.40 31.56
C LYS A 96 -6.66 -7.43 31.19
N TRP A 97 -7.14 -6.41 30.49
CA TRP A 97 -8.53 -6.37 30.01
C TRP A 97 -8.76 -7.31 28.82
N LEU A 98 -7.84 -7.39 27.85
CA LEU A 98 -7.90 -8.37 26.75
C LEU A 98 -7.86 -9.82 27.26
N LYS A 99 -7.12 -10.06 28.34
CA LYS A 99 -7.05 -11.34 29.06
C LYS A 99 -8.35 -11.66 29.83
N ALA A 100 -9.11 -10.64 30.23
CA ALA A 100 -10.35 -10.78 30.99
C ALA A 100 -11.59 -11.03 30.11
N THR A 101 -11.55 -10.66 28.83
CA THR A 101 -12.68 -10.81 27.90
C THR A 101 -13.01 -12.28 27.57
N GLY A 102 -12.15 -13.23 27.94
CA GLY A 102 -12.35 -14.66 27.71
C GLY A 102 -12.13 -15.05 26.25
N GLY A 103 -11.21 -15.97 25.99
CA GLY A 103 -10.88 -16.42 24.64
C GLY A 103 -9.56 -17.19 24.58
N THR A 104 -9.11 -17.51 23.36
CA THR A 104 -7.88 -18.26 23.04
C THR A 104 -6.59 -17.42 23.23
N PHE A 105 -6.61 -16.45 24.15
CA PHE A 105 -5.51 -15.55 24.45
C PHE A 105 -4.59 -16.18 25.49
N ARG A 106 -3.29 -16.24 25.19
CA ARG A 106 -2.26 -16.70 26.13
C ARG A 106 -1.66 -15.52 26.87
N THR A 107 -1.07 -15.79 28.02
CA THR A 107 -0.36 -14.77 28.82
C THR A 107 0.84 -14.19 28.10
N THR A 108 1.43 -14.97 27.18
CA THR A 108 2.59 -14.66 26.33
C THR A 108 2.21 -14.01 25.01
N ASP A 109 0.93 -13.86 24.68
CA ASP A 109 0.52 -13.19 23.45
C ASP A 109 0.65 -11.68 23.63
N ASP A 110 1.18 -11.01 22.62
CA ASP A 110 1.34 -9.56 22.58
C ASP A 110 0.12 -8.90 21.94
N ALA A 111 -0.31 -7.77 22.49
CA ALA A 111 -1.42 -6.99 21.95
C ALA A 111 -0.91 -5.66 21.43
N TYR A 112 -1.22 -5.35 20.18
CA TYR A 112 -0.88 -4.07 19.55
C TYR A 112 -2.15 -3.33 19.18
N ARG A 113 -2.11 -2.01 19.35
CA ARG A 113 -3.22 -1.10 19.12
C ARG A 113 -2.96 -0.23 17.89
N TRP A 114 -3.96 -0.09 17.03
CA TRP A 114 -4.01 0.88 15.94
C TRP A 114 -5.17 1.87 16.12
N GLY A 115 -4.94 3.11 15.73
CA GLY A 115 -5.87 4.23 15.96
C GLY A 115 -5.50 5.08 17.18
N PRO A 116 -6.42 5.90 17.71
CA PRO A 116 -7.86 5.89 17.43
C PRO A 116 -8.24 6.43 16.05
N ASP A 117 -9.37 5.97 15.51
CA ASP A 117 -10.06 6.59 14.38
C ASP A 117 -10.70 7.94 14.80
N GLU A 118 -11.27 8.69 13.85
CA GLU A 118 -11.93 9.97 14.14
C GLU A 118 -13.14 9.84 15.09
N SER A 119 -13.69 8.63 15.23
CA SER A 119 -14.76 8.30 16.19
C SER A 119 -14.22 7.87 17.56
N GLY A 120 -12.90 7.90 17.78
CA GLY A 120 -12.26 7.48 19.01
C GLY A 120 -12.05 5.97 19.15
N ARG A 121 -12.40 5.15 18.15
CA ARG A 121 -12.30 3.69 18.24
C ARG A 121 -10.90 3.22 17.87
N SER A 122 -10.38 2.25 18.61
CA SER A 122 -9.09 1.64 18.35
C SER A 122 -9.27 0.16 18.07
N VAL A 123 -8.39 -0.40 17.24
CA VAL A 123 -8.39 -1.83 16.92
C VAL A 123 -7.19 -2.47 17.61
N TYR A 124 -7.45 -3.59 18.26
CA TYR A 124 -6.43 -4.38 18.96
C TYR A 124 -6.24 -5.67 18.21
N LEU A 125 -5.01 -5.92 17.74
CA LEU A 125 -4.64 -7.17 17.09
C LEU A 125 -3.65 -7.91 17.98
N ILE A 126 -3.79 -9.23 18.01
CA ILE A 126 -3.04 -10.10 18.91
C ILE A 126 -2.03 -10.91 18.12
N PHE A 127 -0.80 -10.95 18.65
CA PHE A 127 0.32 -11.63 18.04
C PHE A 127 0.88 -12.69 18.97
N ARG A 128 1.24 -13.83 18.40
CA ARG A 128 1.97 -14.91 19.07
C ARG A 128 3.22 -15.20 18.26
N ASP A 129 4.38 -15.09 18.90
CA ASP A 129 5.66 -15.28 18.22
C ASP A 129 5.78 -14.41 16.94
N ASP A 130 5.37 -13.13 17.05
CA ASP A 130 5.28 -12.14 15.95
C ASP A 130 4.23 -12.43 14.86
N VAL A 131 3.36 -13.43 15.05
CA VAL A 131 2.33 -13.84 14.07
C VAL A 131 0.93 -13.46 14.54
N LEU A 132 0.13 -12.84 13.67
CA LEU A 132 -1.26 -12.46 13.91
C LEU A 132 -2.13 -13.70 14.16
N VAL A 133 -2.76 -13.76 15.33
CA VAL A 133 -3.63 -14.87 15.75
C VAL A 133 -5.03 -14.36 16.10
N ASN A 134 -6.01 -15.28 16.12
CA ASN A 134 -7.40 -15.00 16.50
C ASN A 134 -8.04 -13.84 15.71
N PHE A 135 -7.69 -13.71 14.42
CA PHE A 135 -8.21 -12.68 13.54
C PHE A 135 -9.08 -13.30 12.43
N ASP A 136 -10.34 -12.87 12.34
CA ASP A 136 -11.23 -13.17 11.21
C ASP A 136 -11.58 -11.88 10.46
N PRO A 137 -11.20 -11.75 9.16
CA PRO A 137 -11.57 -10.60 8.34
C PRO A 137 -13.09 -10.35 8.24
N LYS A 138 -13.92 -11.38 8.47
CA LYS A 138 -15.39 -11.28 8.39
C LYS A 138 -16.00 -10.45 9.51
N ASP A 139 -15.31 -10.34 10.65
CA ASP A 139 -15.76 -9.53 11.79
C ASP A 139 -15.82 -8.03 11.43
N PHE A 140 -15.15 -7.63 10.35
CA PHE A 140 -15.07 -6.25 9.86
C PHE A 140 -15.98 -5.98 8.66
N ASN A 141 -17.13 -6.68 8.57
CA ASN A 141 -18.13 -6.38 7.56
C ASN A 141 -18.64 -4.94 7.71
N LEU A 142 -18.42 -4.16 6.66
CA LEU A 142 -19.00 -2.85 6.45
C LEU A 142 -20.43 -3.06 5.93
N ASP A 143 -21.39 -3.17 6.84
CA ASP A 143 -22.80 -2.93 6.51
C ASP A 143 -23.10 -1.42 6.59
#